data_AF-A0A0R3S6A8-F1
#
_entry.id   AF-A0A0R3S6A8-F1
#
_cell.length_a   1.000
_cell.length_b   1.000
_cell.length_c   1.000
_cell.angle_alpha   90.00
_cell.angle_beta   90.00
_cell.angle_gamma   90.00
#
_symmetry.space_group_name_H-M   'P 1'
#
loop_
_entity.id
_entity.type
_entity.pdbx_description
1 polymer ?
#
loop_
_entity_poly.entity_id
_entity_poly.type
_entity_poly.pdbx_seq_one_letter_code
_entity_poly.pdbx_strand_id
1 'polypeptide(L)'
;MTPLVAIRNWVNHFFGCQHCREHFLRMTTRTFRMESQVHHPEDTFMYLWQAHNIVNARLRGQETEDPEFPKRQFPSDFLCSTCRQEGYFNNDQVKDFLLVYYSAIRPISGHKEL
;
A
#
# COMPACT_ATOMS: atom_id res chain seq x y z
N MET A 1 -12.89 6.77 -15.16
CA MET A 1 -12.87 5.98 -13.90
C MET A 1 -11.55 6.31 -13.20
N THR A 2 -11.57 6.68 -11.91
CA THR A 2 -10.33 6.98 -11.18
C THR A 2 -9.57 5.67 -10.88
N PRO A 3 -8.22 5.71 -10.72
CA PRO A 3 -7.43 4.51 -10.46
C PRO A 3 -7.92 3.70 -9.25
N LEU A 4 -8.30 4.38 -8.16
CA LEU A 4 -8.83 3.73 -6.96
C LEU A 4 -10.14 2.97 -7.19
N VAL A 5 -11.06 3.55 -7.97
CA VAL A 5 -12.32 2.88 -8.31
C VAL A 5 -12.05 1.63 -9.17
N ALA A 6 -11.11 1.72 -10.11
CA ALA A 6 -10.69 0.57 -10.91
C ALA A 6 -10.09 -0.54 -10.04
N ILE A 7 -9.19 -0.19 -9.11
CA ILE A 7 -8.60 -1.15 -8.15
C ILE A 7 -9.68 -1.78 -7.28
N ARG A 8 -10.59 -0.99 -6.68
CA ARG A 8 -11.68 -1.52 -5.84
C ARG A 8 -12.57 -2.49 -6.60
N ASN A 9 -12.94 -2.15 -7.83
CA ASN A 9 -13.79 -3.00 -8.66
C ASN A 9 -13.05 -4.27 -9.08
N TRP A 10 -11.78 -4.18 -9.46
CA TRP A 10 -11.00 -5.36 -9.79
C TRP A 10 -10.86 -6.31 -8.59
N VAL A 11 -10.58 -5.77 -7.40
CA VAL A 11 -10.53 -6.56 -6.16
C VAL A 11 -11.88 -7.22 -5.86
N ASN A 12 -12.98 -6.49 -6.05
CA ASN A 12 -14.34 -7.00 -5.84
C ASN A 12 -14.67 -8.20 -6.76
N HIS A 13 -14.29 -8.11 -8.03
CA HIS A 13 -14.78 -9.05 -9.03
C HIS A 13 -13.80 -10.17 -9.39
N PHE A 14 -12.49 -9.95 -9.25
CA PHE A 14 -11.48 -10.85 -9.81
C PHE A 14 -10.42 -11.33 -8.81
N PHE A 15 -10.29 -10.72 -7.63
CA PHE A 15 -9.26 -11.14 -6.68
C PHE A 15 -9.63 -12.49 -6.02
N GLY A 16 -8.75 -13.48 -6.17
CA GLY A 16 -9.03 -14.87 -5.82
C GLY A 16 -9.20 -15.14 -4.32
N CYS A 17 -8.50 -14.41 -3.45
CA CYS A 17 -8.65 -14.55 -2.00
C CYS A 17 -9.94 -13.88 -1.51
N GLN A 18 -10.99 -14.66 -1.29
CA GLN A 18 -12.28 -14.15 -0.81
C GLN A 18 -12.17 -13.39 0.52
N HIS A 19 -11.46 -13.95 1.50
CA HIS A 19 -11.29 -13.33 2.82
C HIS A 19 -10.55 -11.98 2.74
N CYS A 20 -9.54 -11.90 1.87
CA CYS A 20 -8.79 -10.68 1.62
C CYS A 20 -9.68 -9.61 0.95
N ARG A 21 -10.49 -10.03 -0.03
CA ARG A 21 -11.46 -9.18 -0.73
C ARG A 21 -12.48 -8.59 0.23
N GLU A 22 -13.11 -9.40 1.08
CA GLU A 22 -14.11 -8.93 2.06
C GLU A 22 -13.52 -7.85 2.99
N HIS A 23 -12.30 -8.08 3.47
CA HIS A 23 -11.58 -7.11 4.28
C HIS A 23 -11.26 -5.82 3.53
N PHE A 24 -10.78 -5.91 2.30
CA PHE A 24 -10.47 -4.76 1.46
C PHE A 24 -11.73 -3.93 1.18
N LEU A 25 -12.85 -4.57 0.84
CA LEU A 25 -14.11 -3.88 0.59
C LEU A 25 -14.66 -3.24 1.85
N ARG A 26 -14.64 -3.93 3.00
CA ARG A 26 -15.04 -3.34 4.28
C ARG A 26 -14.22 -2.10 4.60
N MET A 27 -12.91 -2.16 4.38
CA MET A 27 -12.02 -1.03 4.62
C MET A 27 -12.37 0.14 3.70
N THR A 28 -12.35 -0.08 2.39
CA THR A 28 -12.51 0.99 1.39
C THR A 28 -13.91 1.58 1.27
N THR A 29 -14.94 0.90 1.81
CA THR A 29 -16.34 1.37 1.75
C THR A 29 -16.93 1.77 3.10
N ARG A 30 -16.33 1.34 4.23
CA ARG A 30 -16.89 1.60 5.57
C ARG A 30 -15.89 2.23 6.53
N THR A 31 -14.78 1.56 6.85
CA THR A 31 -13.92 1.97 7.98
C THR A 31 -12.82 2.96 7.61
N PHE A 32 -12.41 2.99 6.34
CA PHE A 32 -11.41 3.92 5.80
C PHE A 32 -11.82 4.27 4.36
N ARG A 33 -12.91 5.03 4.24
CA ARG A 33 -13.65 5.21 2.99
C ARG A 33 -12.84 6.02 1.98
N MET A 34 -12.76 5.57 0.73
CA MET A 34 -12.05 6.32 -0.32
C MET A 34 -12.65 7.71 -0.53
N GLU A 35 -13.97 7.81 -0.50
CA GLU A 35 -14.71 9.05 -0.77
C GLU A 35 -14.48 10.14 0.29
N SER A 36 -13.99 9.77 1.49
CA SER A 36 -13.68 10.70 2.57
C SER A 36 -12.19 11.02 2.71
N GLN A 37 -11.33 10.40 1.91
CA GLN A 37 -9.87 10.50 2.07
C GLN A 37 -9.17 11.04 0.81
N VAL A 38 -9.87 11.10 -0.32
CA VAL A 38 -9.27 11.39 -1.63
C VAL A 38 -9.98 12.59 -2.25
N HIS A 39 -9.30 13.73 -2.24
CA HIS A 39 -9.79 15.00 -2.74
C HIS A 39 -8.96 15.52 -3.91
N HIS A 40 -7.68 15.13 -3.97
CA HIS A 40 -6.73 15.49 -5.00
C HIS A 40 -6.10 14.25 -5.65
N PRO A 41 -5.54 14.35 -6.87
CA PRO A 41 -4.90 13.22 -7.55
C PRO A 41 -3.81 12.54 -6.71
N GLU A 42 -2.99 13.30 -5.99
CA GLU A 42 -1.92 12.81 -5.12
C GLU A 42 -2.42 12.00 -3.92
N ASP A 43 -3.64 12.26 -3.45
CA ASP A 43 -4.24 11.49 -2.35
C ASP A 43 -4.46 10.03 -2.75
N THR A 44 -4.50 9.73 -4.05
CA THR A 44 -4.71 8.37 -4.56
C THR A 44 -3.62 7.42 -4.08
N PHE A 45 -2.34 7.77 -4.28
CA PHE A 45 -1.24 6.89 -3.90
C PHE A 45 -0.98 6.93 -2.40
N MET A 46 -1.23 8.06 -1.74
CA MET A 46 -1.16 8.17 -0.28
C MET A 46 -2.22 7.31 0.40
N TYR A 47 -3.45 7.30 -0.12
CA TYR A 47 -4.54 6.44 0.36
C TYR A 47 -4.17 4.96 0.24
N LEU A 48 -3.65 4.53 -0.92
CA LEU A 48 -3.22 3.14 -1.11
C LEU A 48 -2.11 2.76 -0.13
N TRP A 49 -1.15 3.65 0.08
CA TRP A 49 -0.07 3.46 1.04
C TRP A 49 -0.60 3.29 2.47
N GLN A 50 -1.49 4.18 2.94
CA GLN A 50 -2.12 4.07 4.26
C GLN A 50 -2.95 2.79 4.39
N ALA A 51 -3.77 2.49 3.39
CA ALA A 51 -4.59 1.27 3.34
C ALA A 51 -3.74 0.00 3.42
N HIS A 52 -2.63 -0.08 2.69
CA HIS A 52 -1.68 -1.20 2.78
C HIS A 52 -1.02 -1.27 4.17
N ASN A 53 -0.71 -0.14 4.79
CA ASN A 53 -0.14 -0.13 6.14
C ASN A 53 -1.13 -0.56 7.23
N ILE A 54 -2.43 -0.24 7.07
CA ILE A 54 -3.49 -0.79 7.91
C ILE A 54 -3.53 -2.33 7.79
N VAL A 55 -3.41 -2.85 6.56
CA VAL A 55 -3.34 -4.30 6.33
C VAL A 55 -2.08 -4.91 6.95
N ASN A 56 -0.91 -4.29 6.80
CA ASN A 56 0.34 -4.74 7.42
C ASN A 56 0.22 -4.80 8.95
N ALA A 57 -0.37 -3.78 9.58
CA ALA A 57 -0.57 -3.76 11.03
C ALA A 57 -1.47 -4.93 11.49
N ARG A 58 -2.54 -5.22 10.76
CA ARG A 58 -3.45 -6.33 11.07
C ARG A 58 -2.80 -7.70 10.90
N LEU A 59 -1.99 -7.87 9.84
CA LEU A 59 -1.39 -9.16 9.48
C LEU A 59 -0.09 -9.48 10.21
N ARG A 60 0.53 -8.50 10.87
CA ARG A 60 1.76 -8.70 11.64
C ARG A 60 1.57 -9.77 12.73
N GLY A 61 2.45 -10.76 12.75
CA GLY A 61 2.44 -11.86 13.72
C GLY A 61 1.35 -12.92 13.49
N GLN A 62 0.64 -12.88 12.36
CA GLN A 62 -0.34 -13.91 12.01
C GLN A 62 0.34 -15.13 11.40
N GLU A 63 -0.27 -16.31 11.50
CA GLU A 63 0.28 -17.58 10.98
C GLU A 63 0.56 -17.58 9.46
N THR A 64 -0.09 -16.68 8.72
CA THR A 64 0.10 -16.52 7.26
C THR A 64 1.23 -15.55 6.90
N GLU A 65 1.90 -14.98 7.90
CA GLU A 65 3.06 -14.12 7.70
C GLU A 65 4.28 -14.95 7.33
N ASP A 66 4.95 -14.57 6.24
CA ASP A 66 6.24 -15.15 5.87
C ASP A 66 7.30 -14.71 6.89
N PRO A 67 7.97 -15.65 7.60
CA PRO A 67 8.99 -15.32 8.59
C PRO A 67 10.18 -14.52 8.03
N GLU A 68 10.52 -14.69 6.75
CA GLU A 68 11.61 -13.97 6.09
C GLU A 68 11.20 -12.53 5.71
N PHE A 69 9.89 -12.29 5.58
CA PHE A 69 9.32 -10.99 5.19
C PHE A 69 8.24 -10.53 6.17
N PRO A 70 8.61 -10.25 7.43
CA PRO A 70 7.68 -9.81 8.44
C PRO A 70 7.03 -8.48 8.04
N LYS A 71 5.72 -8.35 8.26
CA LYS A 71 4.93 -7.17 7.99
C LYS A 71 5.38 -6.03 8.91
N ARG A 72 5.94 -5.01 8.28
CA ARG A 72 6.34 -3.75 8.92
C ARG A 72 5.51 -2.62 8.36
N GLN A 73 5.40 -1.54 9.13
CA GLN A 73 4.89 -0.29 8.60
C GLN A 73 5.89 0.21 7.55
N PHE A 74 5.44 0.39 6.32
CA PHE A 74 6.25 0.80 5.18
C PHE A 74 6.19 2.33 4.99
N PRO A 75 7.28 3.01 4.59
CA PRO A 75 8.64 2.49 4.59
C PRO A 75 9.13 2.19 6.01
N SER A 76 10.04 1.24 6.10
CA SER A 76 10.89 1.04 7.28
C SER A 76 11.96 2.13 7.33
N ASP A 77 12.51 2.35 8.53
CA ASP A 77 13.48 3.45 8.75
C ASP A 77 14.76 3.27 7.94
N PHE A 78 15.15 2.03 7.63
CA PHE A 78 16.30 1.75 6.76
C PHE A 78 16.04 2.06 5.28
N LEU A 79 14.78 2.17 4.83
CA LEU A 79 14.43 2.60 3.48
C LEU A 79 14.28 4.12 3.39
N CYS A 80 13.77 4.74 4.46
CA CYS A 80 13.56 6.17 4.52
C CYS A 80 13.68 6.67 5.97
N SER A 81 14.86 7.15 6.34
CA SER A 81 15.12 7.64 7.69
C SER A 81 14.41 8.96 8.01
N THR A 82 14.00 9.72 6.99
CA THR A 82 13.27 10.99 7.15
C THR A 82 11.75 10.81 7.17
N CYS A 83 11.25 9.63 6.78
CA CYS A 83 9.81 9.37 6.71
C CYS A 83 9.16 9.23 8.10
N ARG A 84 9.95 9.12 9.18
CA ARG A 84 9.45 9.11 10.55
C ARG A 84 10.05 10.22 11.39
N GLN A 85 9.20 10.83 12.21
CA GLN A 85 9.57 11.76 13.26
C GLN A 85 8.85 11.36 14.54
N GLU A 86 9.59 11.12 15.62
CA GLU A 86 9.04 10.76 16.94
C GLU A 86 8.09 9.54 16.90
N GLY A 87 8.37 8.58 16.02
CA GLY A 87 7.56 7.36 15.86
C GLY A 87 6.36 7.49 14.91
N TYR A 88 6.02 8.70 14.46
CA TYR A 88 4.94 8.96 13.51
C TYR A 88 5.46 9.18 12.10
N PHE A 89 4.64 8.88 11.09
CA PHE A 89 4.99 9.16 9.71
C PHE A 89 4.90 10.66 9.41
N ASN A 90 5.93 11.20 8.78
CA ASN A 90 5.89 12.52 8.14
C ASN A 90 5.34 12.33 6.71
N ASN A 91 4.10 12.76 6.48
CA ASN A 91 3.41 12.51 5.20
C ASN A 91 4.10 13.17 4.00
N ASP A 92 4.74 14.32 4.17
CA ASP A 92 5.45 15.00 3.07
C ASP A 92 6.68 14.19 2.65
N GLN A 93 7.48 13.73 3.63
CA GLN A 93 8.64 12.88 3.38
C GLN A 93 8.25 11.52 2.80
N VAL A 94 7.14 10.94 3.27
CA VAL A 94 6.58 9.70 2.70
C VAL A 94 6.15 9.93 1.25
N LYS A 95 5.46 11.03 0.97
CA LYS A 95 4.99 11.37 -0.39
C LYS A 95 6.17 11.40 -1.37
N ASP A 96 7.22 12.14 -1.03
CA ASP A 96 8.43 12.25 -1.85
C ASP A 96 9.12 10.89 -2.02
N PHE A 97 9.24 10.12 -0.93
CA PHE A 97 9.79 8.77 -0.98
C PHE A 97 9.00 7.85 -1.92
N LEU A 98 7.66 7.82 -1.84
CA LEU A 98 6.84 6.93 -2.67
C LEU A 98 6.98 7.26 -4.15
N LEU A 99 7.03 8.55 -4.51
CA LEU A 99 7.24 8.98 -5.89
C LEU A 99 8.57 8.47 -6.44
N VAL A 100 9.66 8.61 -5.68
CA VAL A 100 10.98 8.11 -6.09
C VAL A 100 11.01 6.58 -6.15
N TYR A 101 10.54 5.92 -5.09
CA TYR A 101 10.59 4.47 -4.93
C TYR A 101 9.83 3.74 -6.04
N TYR A 102 8.60 4.15 -6.33
CA TYR A 102 7.79 3.50 -7.38
C TYR A 102 8.19 3.92 -8.80
N SER A 103 8.82 5.07 -8.99
CA SER A 103 9.37 5.47 -10.31
C SER A 103 10.67 4.72 -10.66
N ALA A 104 11.38 4.21 -9.65
CA ALA A 104 12.61 3.44 -9.85
C ALA A 104 12.35 1.98 -10.27
N ILE A 105 11.10 1.49 -10.21
CA ILE A 105 10.76 0.14 -10.63
C ILE A 105 10.95 0.02 -12.14
N ARG A 106 11.88 -0.85 -12.53
CA ARG A 106 12.14 -1.21 -13.93
C ARG A 106 11.67 -2.64 -14.19
N PRO A 107 11.04 -2.91 -15.36
CA PRO A 107 10.87 -4.28 -15.81
C PRO A 107 12.26 -4.95 -15.89
N ILE A 108 12.37 -6.19 -15.41
CA ILE A 108 13.57 -6.99 -15.66
C ILE A 108 13.68 -7.13 -17.18
N SER A 109 14.65 -6.44 -17.76
CA SER A 109 14.92 -6.53 -19.19
C SER A 109 15.56 -7.89 -19.41
N GLY A 110 14.81 -8.83 -19.98
CA GLY A 110 15.22 -10.21 -20.18
C GLY A 110 16.31 -10.34 -21.25
N HIS A 111 17.55 -9.96 -20.92
CA HIS A 111 18.72 -10.54 -21.55
C HIS A 111 19.27 -11.61 -20.63
N LYS A 112 18.69 -12.80 -20.72
CA LYS A 112 19.47 -14.01 -20.49
C LYS A 112 20.43 -14.10 -21.67
N GLU A 113 21.70 -13.85 -21.45
CA GLU A 113 22.75 -14.36 -22.33
C GLU A 113 22.57 -15.89 -22.38
N LEU A 114 22.29 -16.39 -23.58
CA LEU A 114 22.41 -17.81 -23.95
C LEU A 114 23.81 -18.00 -24.55
#